data_AF-A0A523S550-F1
#
_entry.id   AF-A0A523S550-F1
#
_cell.length_a   1.000
_cell.length_b   1.000
_cell.length_c   1.000
_cell.angle_alpha   90.00
_cell.angle_beta   90.00
_cell.angle_gamma   90.00
#
_symmetry.space_group_name_H-M   'P 1'
#
loop_
_entity.id
_entity.type
_entity.pdbx_description
1 polymer ?
#
loop_
_entity_poly.entity_id
_entity_poly.type
_entity_poly.pdbx_seq_one_letter_code
_entity_poly.pdbx_strand_id
1 'polypeptide(L)'
;MKASGAHSVTSIHLARQAAKELGKPVMVHIGVSPPTVEEVLPLLREGDILTHSFRGMPNYVLQSNGKIIPELKEARQRGVIIDIGHGIGAFSFKVARTLLKQDFFPDTISSDIHTLGLQGLTYDLPTTMSKFLNLGTDIEGIIRATTCTPAKVIEKEKEIGSLKEGKRKYPLHSP
;
A
#
# COMPACT_ATOMS: atom_id res chain seq x y z
N MET A 1 -17.55 -3.78 6.23
CA MET A 1 -17.92 -4.78 5.20
C MET A 1 -16.87 -5.88 5.23
N LYS A 2 -17.27 -7.17 5.23
CA LYS A 2 -16.31 -8.29 5.11
C LYS A 2 -15.98 -8.43 3.63
N ALA A 3 -14.75 -8.13 3.22
CA ALA A 3 -14.38 -8.00 1.81
C ALA A 3 -14.55 -9.30 1.00
N SER A 4 -14.40 -10.47 1.63
CA SER A 4 -14.36 -11.74 0.89
C SER A 4 -15.06 -12.93 1.58
N GLY A 5 -15.87 -12.68 2.62
CA GLY A 5 -16.78 -13.67 3.20
C GLY A 5 -16.08 -14.99 3.60
N ALA A 6 -16.70 -16.14 3.32
CA ALA A 6 -16.17 -17.47 3.67
C ALA A 6 -15.13 -18.03 2.69
N HIS A 7 -14.84 -17.34 1.58
CA HIS A 7 -13.98 -17.85 0.48
C HIS A 7 -12.68 -17.07 0.32
N SER A 8 -12.29 -16.33 1.36
CA SER A 8 -11.29 -15.29 1.23
C SER A 8 -9.88 -15.81 0.88
N VAL A 9 -9.44 -16.90 1.50
CA VAL A 9 -8.17 -17.54 1.14
C VAL A 9 -8.22 -18.14 -0.27
N THR A 10 -9.31 -18.83 -0.61
CA THR A 10 -9.51 -19.40 -1.95
C THR A 10 -9.46 -18.34 -3.05
N SER A 11 -10.07 -17.17 -2.83
CA SER A 11 -10.01 -16.06 -3.80
C SER A 11 -8.60 -15.56 -4.05
N ILE A 12 -7.74 -15.53 -3.03
CA ILE A 12 -6.33 -15.13 -3.18
C ILE A 12 -5.59 -16.18 -4.03
N HIS A 13 -5.83 -17.47 -3.79
CA HIS A 13 -5.21 -18.52 -4.61
C HIS A 13 -5.62 -18.44 -6.09
N LEU A 14 -6.90 -18.24 -6.37
CA LEU A 14 -7.39 -18.10 -7.74
C LEU A 14 -6.84 -16.84 -8.42
N ALA A 15 -6.83 -15.71 -7.72
CA ALA A 15 -6.24 -14.47 -8.24
C ALA A 15 -4.74 -14.64 -8.55
N ARG A 16 -4.00 -15.34 -7.68
CA ARG A 16 -2.58 -15.63 -7.91
C ARG A 16 -2.34 -16.57 -9.08
N GLN A 17 -3.22 -17.55 -9.29
CA GLN A 17 -3.15 -18.42 -10.46
C GLN A 17 -3.30 -17.61 -11.75
N ALA A 18 -4.35 -16.80 -11.86
CA ALA A 18 -4.56 -15.93 -13.01
C ALA A 18 -3.38 -14.95 -13.21
N ALA A 19 -2.89 -14.35 -12.13
CA ALA A 19 -1.76 -13.43 -12.17
C ALA A 19 -0.45 -14.12 -12.60
N LYS A 20 -0.25 -15.39 -12.24
CA LYS A 20 0.87 -16.21 -12.74
C LYS A 20 0.77 -16.44 -14.24
N GLU A 21 -0.42 -16.78 -14.75
CA GLU A 21 -0.66 -17.00 -16.18
C GLU A 21 -0.44 -15.72 -17.00
N LEU A 22 -0.75 -14.55 -16.42
CA LEU A 22 -0.56 -13.24 -17.07
C LEU A 22 0.84 -12.64 -16.87
N GLY A 23 1.69 -13.25 -16.04
CA GLY A 23 2.98 -12.68 -15.65
C GLY A 23 2.84 -11.33 -14.94
N LYS A 24 1.79 -11.15 -14.13
CA LYS A 24 1.48 -9.90 -13.41
C LYS A 24 1.46 -10.11 -11.89
N PRO A 25 1.69 -9.05 -11.09
CA PRO A 25 1.49 -9.11 -9.65
C PRO A 25 0.01 -9.08 -9.27
N VAL A 26 -0.32 -9.50 -8.06
CA VAL A 26 -1.62 -9.19 -7.44
C VAL A 26 -1.49 -8.03 -6.45
N MET A 27 -2.50 -7.18 -6.38
CA MET A 27 -2.68 -6.25 -5.25
C MET A 27 -3.80 -6.76 -4.36
N VAL A 28 -3.51 -6.94 -3.07
CA VAL A 28 -4.45 -7.48 -2.09
C VAL A 28 -4.86 -6.41 -1.09
N HIS A 29 -6.16 -6.14 -1.06
CA HIS A 29 -6.85 -5.34 -0.05
C HIS A 29 -6.98 -6.15 1.25
N ILE A 30 -6.50 -5.61 2.37
CA ILE A 30 -6.85 -6.14 3.70
C ILE A 30 -7.92 -5.28 4.38
N GLY A 31 -9.00 -5.95 4.77
CA GLY A 31 -10.12 -5.36 5.50
C GLY A 31 -10.32 -6.03 6.85
N VAL A 32 -11.58 -6.12 7.28
CA VAL A 32 -11.96 -6.88 8.48
C VAL A 32 -11.85 -8.38 8.19
N SER A 33 -11.22 -9.13 9.09
CA SER A 33 -11.08 -10.59 9.00
C SER A 33 -12.43 -11.33 9.03
N PRO A 34 -12.50 -12.57 8.50
CA PRO A 34 -11.46 -13.34 7.81
C PRO A 34 -11.21 -12.90 6.35
N PRO A 35 -9.99 -13.11 5.81
CA PRO A 35 -8.81 -13.71 6.46
C PRO A 35 -8.06 -12.67 7.29
N THR A 36 -7.23 -13.13 8.20
CA THR A 36 -6.29 -12.29 8.94
C THR A 36 -5.13 -11.86 8.03
N VAL A 37 -4.47 -10.74 8.35
CA VAL A 37 -3.31 -10.27 7.58
C VAL A 37 -2.14 -11.27 7.69
N GLU A 38 -2.03 -11.95 8.83
CA GLU A 38 -1.10 -13.05 9.10
C GLU A 38 -1.36 -14.28 8.20
N GLU A 39 -2.63 -14.55 7.83
CA GLU A 39 -2.97 -15.59 6.85
C GLU A 39 -2.70 -15.15 5.41
N VAL A 40 -2.82 -13.85 5.11
CA VAL A 40 -2.65 -13.31 3.75
C VAL A 40 -1.18 -13.17 3.36
N LEU A 41 -0.36 -12.60 4.24
CA LEU A 41 1.04 -12.25 3.96
C LEU A 41 1.90 -13.44 3.49
N PRO A 42 1.80 -14.66 4.06
CA PRO A 42 2.51 -15.84 3.58
C PRO A 42 2.09 -16.27 2.17
N LEU A 43 0.90 -15.89 1.72
CA LEU A 43 0.41 -16.21 0.38
C LEU A 43 0.94 -15.25 -0.68
N LEU A 44 1.53 -14.11 -0.33
CA LEU A 44 2.04 -13.15 -1.32
C LEU A 44 3.46 -13.53 -1.77
N ARG A 45 3.76 -13.32 -3.06
CA ARG A 45 5.09 -13.51 -3.66
C ARG A 45 5.78 -12.17 -3.92
N GLU A 46 7.07 -12.23 -4.29
CA GLU A 46 7.79 -11.09 -4.83
C GLU A 46 6.98 -10.34 -5.90
N GLY A 47 6.91 -9.01 -5.77
CA GLY A 47 6.17 -8.14 -6.68
C GLY A 47 4.67 -8.02 -6.38
N ASP A 48 4.08 -8.92 -5.59
CA ASP A 48 2.71 -8.73 -5.11
C ASP A 48 2.66 -7.54 -4.13
N ILE A 49 1.48 -6.91 -4.02
CA ILE A 49 1.28 -5.68 -3.27
C ILE A 49 0.26 -5.92 -2.16
N LEU A 50 0.61 -5.56 -0.92
CA LEU A 50 -0.35 -5.43 0.18
C LEU A 50 -0.75 -3.95 0.31
N THR A 51 -2.01 -3.61 0.05
CA THR A 51 -2.53 -2.25 0.29
C THR A 51 -3.29 -2.16 1.62
N HIS A 52 -3.60 -0.95 2.07
CA HIS A 52 -4.20 -0.67 3.40
C HIS A 52 -3.32 -1.12 4.57
N SER A 53 -2.01 -1.18 4.35
CA SER A 53 -1.04 -1.73 5.31
C SER A 53 -0.98 -0.96 6.64
N PHE A 54 -1.38 0.32 6.64
CA PHE A 54 -1.30 1.23 7.80
C PHE A 54 -2.66 1.42 8.49
N ARG A 55 -3.62 0.51 8.24
CA ARG A 55 -4.95 0.57 8.84
C ARG A 55 -4.97 0.27 10.34
N GLY A 56 -6.02 0.74 11.00
CA GLY A 56 -6.29 0.45 12.41
C GLY A 56 -6.96 -0.92 12.62
N MET A 57 -7.25 -1.23 13.90
CA MET A 57 -7.98 -2.43 14.31
C MET A 57 -9.40 -2.53 13.72
N PRO A 58 -9.96 -3.75 13.61
CA PRO A 58 -9.32 -5.07 13.81
C PRO A 58 -8.45 -5.44 12.59
N ASN A 59 -7.54 -6.43 12.67
CA ASN A 59 -6.74 -6.96 11.53
C ASN A 59 -5.63 -6.02 10.98
N TYR A 60 -5.00 -5.26 11.87
CA TYR A 60 -3.82 -4.44 11.58
C TYR A 60 -2.52 -5.25 11.61
N VAL A 61 -1.39 -4.64 11.27
CA VAL A 61 -0.08 -5.31 11.18
C VAL A 61 0.78 -5.22 12.46
N LEU A 62 0.13 -5.04 13.62
CA LEU A 62 0.81 -4.90 14.91
C LEU A 62 0.36 -6.00 15.86
N GLN A 63 1.30 -6.49 16.67
CA GLN A 63 1.00 -7.32 17.84
C GLN A 63 0.38 -6.46 18.96
N SER A 64 -0.22 -7.10 19.95
CA SER A 64 -0.82 -6.41 21.12
C SER A 64 0.17 -5.54 21.90
N ASN A 65 1.46 -5.89 21.87
CA ASN A 65 2.57 -5.13 22.48
C ASN A 65 3.08 -3.98 21.60
N GLY A 66 2.46 -3.73 20.44
CA GLY A 66 2.85 -2.67 19.50
C GLY A 66 4.03 -3.01 18.59
N LYS A 67 4.59 -4.22 18.65
CA LYS A 67 5.62 -4.67 17.69
C LYS A 67 5.00 -5.04 16.35
N ILE A 68 5.75 -4.86 15.27
CA ILE A 68 5.37 -5.32 13.93
C ILE A 68 5.27 -6.85 13.93
N ILE A 69 4.21 -7.39 13.32
CA ILE A 69 4.07 -8.85 13.12
C ILE A 69 5.22 -9.40 12.26
N PRO A 70 5.76 -10.60 12.56
CA PRO A 70 6.88 -11.17 11.81
C PRO A 70 6.54 -11.38 10.33
N GLU A 71 5.31 -11.78 10.01
CA GLU A 71 4.85 -12.06 8.66
C GLU A 71 4.99 -10.84 7.73
N LEU A 72 4.83 -9.62 8.26
CA LEU A 72 4.97 -8.40 7.47
C LEU A 72 6.44 -8.16 7.10
N LYS A 73 7.35 -8.38 8.06
CA LYS A 73 8.80 -8.23 7.84
C LYS A 73 9.30 -9.28 6.85
N GLU A 74 8.87 -10.53 7.03
CA GLU A 74 9.22 -11.63 6.14
C GLU A 74 8.66 -11.42 4.73
N ALA A 75 7.41 -10.97 4.60
CA ALA A 75 6.82 -10.65 3.30
C ALA A 75 7.61 -9.56 2.58
N ARG A 76 7.99 -8.49 3.29
CA ARG A 76 8.81 -7.44 2.71
C ARG A 76 10.20 -7.95 2.31
N GLN A 77 10.82 -8.81 3.12
CA GLN A 77 12.09 -9.44 2.77
C GLN A 77 11.99 -10.34 1.53
N ARG A 78 10.83 -10.99 1.32
CA ARG A 78 10.51 -11.73 0.09
C ARG A 78 10.23 -10.83 -1.13
N GLY A 79 10.20 -9.51 -0.95
CA GLY A 79 9.92 -8.55 -2.03
C GLY A 79 8.43 -8.25 -2.25
N VAL A 80 7.57 -8.51 -1.26
CA VAL A 80 6.19 -8.01 -1.26
C VAL A 80 6.23 -6.49 -1.05
N ILE A 81 5.50 -5.76 -1.88
CA ILE A 81 5.43 -4.30 -1.85
C ILE A 81 4.36 -3.87 -0.85
N ILE A 82 4.70 -2.95 0.03
CA ILE A 82 3.80 -2.44 1.07
C ILE A 82 3.25 -1.08 0.65
N ASP A 83 1.96 -1.05 0.32
CA ASP A 83 1.24 0.13 -0.16
C ASP A 83 0.29 0.69 0.91
N ILE A 84 0.11 2.01 0.90
CA ILE A 84 -0.72 2.70 1.89
C ILE A 84 -2.21 2.52 1.66
N GLY A 85 -2.72 2.79 0.46
CA GLY A 85 -4.16 2.80 0.15
C GLY A 85 -4.96 3.53 1.21
N HIS A 86 -4.77 4.84 1.39
CA HIS A 86 -5.26 5.53 2.59
C HIS A 86 -6.78 5.33 2.82
N GLY A 87 -7.59 5.56 1.79
CA GLY A 87 -9.04 5.39 1.80
C GLY A 87 -9.73 6.16 2.93
N ILE A 88 -10.98 5.82 3.23
CA ILE A 88 -11.74 6.47 4.32
C ILE A 88 -11.51 5.76 5.66
N GLY A 89 -11.10 4.49 5.64
CA GLY A 89 -10.96 3.66 6.85
C GLY A 89 -9.71 2.79 6.90
N ALA A 90 -8.76 3.00 5.98
CA ALA A 90 -7.59 2.14 5.81
C ALA A 90 -6.27 2.78 6.30
N PHE A 91 -6.35 3.91 7.01
CA PHE A 91 -5.18 4.56 7.61
C PHE A 91 -5.44 4.96 9.06
N SER A 92 -4.48 4.67 9.94
CA SER A 92 -4.49 5.10 11.33
C SER A 92 -3.19 5.82 11.67
N PHE A 93 -3.27 7.08 12.09
CA PHE A 93 -2.10 7.82 12.58
C PHE A 93 -1.38 7.13 13.73
N LYS A 94 -2.11 6.42 14.59
CA LYS A 94 -1.53 5.65 15.70
C LYS A 94 -0.67 4.50 15.16
N VAL A 95 -1.20 3.72 14.23
CA VAL A 95 -0.47 2.60 13.61
C VAL A 95 0.71 3.13 12.81
N ALA A 96 0.50 4.13 11.96
CA ALA A 96 1.54 4.78 11.18
C ALA A 96 2.71 5.25 12.06
N ARG A 97 2.42 5.97 13.15
CA ARG A 97 3.46 6.44 14.09
C ARG A 97 4.22 5.28 14.74
N THR A 98 3.53 4.19 15.08
CA THR A 98 4.17 3.00 15.68
C THR A 98 5.05 2.24 14.68
N LEU A 99 4.65 2.16 13.41
CA LEU A 99 5.44 1.54 12.33
C LEU A 99 6.68 2.37 12.03
N LEU A 100 6.53 3.69 11.87
CA LEU A 100 7.63 4.60 11.58
C LEU A 100 8.67 4.63 12.72
N LYS A 101 8.25 4.54 13.99
CA LYS A 101 9.16 4.42 15.15
C LYS A 101 9.95 3.10 15.18
N GLN A 102 9.57 2.12 14.37
CA GLN A 102 10.25 0.84 14.20
C GLN A 102 10.93 0.74 12.83
N ASP A 103 11.26 1.90 12.24
CA ASP A 103 11.94 2.04 10.95
C ASP A 103 11.19 1.37 9.78
N PHE A 104 9.86 1.28 9.89
CA PHE A 104 9.01 0.68 8.86
C PHE A 104 8.23 1.74 8.09
N PHE A 105 8.83 2.24 7.02
CA PHE A 105 8.21 3.16 6.05
C PHE A 105 7.53 2.35 4.91
N PRO A 106 6.36 2.72 4.35
CA PRO A 106 5.78 2.00 3.22
C PRO A 106 6.66 2.09 1.96
N ASP A 107 6.48 1.18 1.01
CA ASP A 107 7.15 1.24 -0.30
C ASP A 107 6.47 2.25 -1.23
N THR A 108 5.13 2.27 -1.21
CA THR A 108 4.32 3.22 -1.99
C THR A 108 3.27 3.92 -1.13
N ILE A 109 3.04 5.20 -1.42
CA ILE A 109 1.96 5.98 -0.82
C ILE A 109 0.87 6.17 -1.88
N SER A 110 -0.31 5.61 -1.62
CA SER A 110 -1.49 5.74 -2.49
C SER A 110 -2.70 6.23 -1.69
N SER A 111 -3.63 6.89 -2.38
CA SER A 111 -4.78 7.54 -1.75
C SER A 111 -5.99 6.62 -1.56
N ASP A 112 -6.17 5.61 -2.42
CA ASP A 112 -7.45 4.87 -2.54
C ASP A 112 -8.65 5.84 -2.64
N ILE A 113 -8.50 6.81 -3.56
CA ILE A 113 -9.52 7.84 -3.76
C ILE A 113 -10.68 7.30 -4.59
N HIS A 114 -11.89 7.52 -4.09
CA HIS A 114 -13.16 7.26 -4.77
C HIS A 114 -14.19 8.31 -4.33
N THR A 115 -15.40 8.28 -4.89
CA THR A 115 -16.42 9.34 -4.70
C THR A 115 -16.70 9.69 -3.24
N LEU A 116 -16.70 8.70 -2.35
CA LEU A 116 -16.92 8.90 -0.92
C LEU A 116 -15.71 9.57 -0.22
N GLY A 117 -14.50 9.44 -0.77
CA GLY A 117 -13.27 9.96 -0.20
C GLY A 117 -12.93 11.40 -0.62
N LEU A 118 -13.60 11.92 -1.66
CA LEU A 118 -13.35 13.26 -2.22
C LEU A 118 -13.68 14.40 -1.26
N GLN A 119 -14.71 14.23 -0.42
CA GLN A 119 -15.09 15.20 0.61
C GLN A 119 -14.70 14.73 2.02
N GLY A 120 -13.99 13.61 2.11
CA GLY A 120 -13.65 12.92 3.35
C GLY A 120 -12.17 13.02 3.68
N LEU A 121 -11.65 12.03 4.40
CA LEU A 121 -10.29 12.10 4.97
C LEU A 121 -9.16 12.07 3.93
N THR A 122 -9.41 11.58 2.71
CA THR A 122 -8.36 11.39 1.71
C THR A 122 -8.10 12.63 0.88
N TYR A 123 -9.15 13.30 0.39
CA TYR A 123 -9.15 14.43 -0.56
C TYR A 123 -8.39 14.18 -1.87
N ASP A 124 -7.08 13.99 -1.79
CA ASP A 124 -6.17 13.77 -2.91
C ASP A 124 -4.85 13.10 -2.45
N LEU A 125 -3.96 12.83 -3.41
CA LEU A 125 -2.64 12.26 -3.10
C LEU A 125 -1.75 13.23 -2.30
N PRO A 126 -1.65 14.54 -2.64
CA PRO A 126 -0.88 15.51 -1.84
C PRO A 126 -1.31 15.61 -0.36
N THR A 127 -2.61 15.52 -0.07
CA THR A 127 -3.14 15.48 1.29
C THR A 127 -2.67 14.22 2.01
N THR A 128 -2.67 13.08 1.33
CA THR A 128 -2.13 11.82 1.87
C THR A 128 -0.62 11.90 2.14
N MET A 129 0.15 12.48 1.22
CA MET A 129 1.59 12.75 1.38
C MET A 129 1.85 13.65 2.60
N SER A 130 1.04 14.70 2.77
CA SER A 130 1.16 15.66 3.87
C SER A 130 0.97 15.00 5.24
N LYS A 131 0.22 13.90 5.35
CA LYS A 131 0.09 13.14 6.60
C LYS A 131 1.40 12.48 7.01
N PHE A 132 2.17 11.96 6.05
CA PHE A 132 3.51 11.42 6.31
C PHE A 132 4.49 12.53 6.69
N LEU A 133 4.43 13.67 6.00
CA LEU A 133 5.24 14.83 6.37
C LEU A 133 4.98 15.27 7.83
N ASN A 134 3.71 15.35 8.24
CA ASN A 134 3.33 15.66 9.62
C ASN A 134 3.62 14.54 10.63
N LEU A 135 3.88 13.31 10.16
CA LEU A 135 4.36 12.20 10.99
C LEU A 135 5.89 12.23 11.18
N GLY A 136 6.58 13.19 10.57
CA GLY A 136 8.02 13.42 10.74
C GLY A 136 8.89 12.69 9.71
N THR A 137 8.30 12.17 8.62
CA THR A 137 9.08 11.56 7.54
C THR A 137 9.68 12.62 6.62
N ASP A 138 10.82 12.33 6.01
CA ASP A 138 11.46 13.22 5.05
C ASP A 138 10.69 13.31 3.73
N ILE A 139 10.75 14.48 3.10
CA ILE A 139 10.02 14.72 1.85
C ILE A 139 10.57 13.92 0.67
N GLU A 140 11.87 13.57 0.67
CA GLU A 140 12.47 12.80 -0.42
C GLU A 140 11.89 11.38 -0.47
N GLY A 141 11.79 10.71 0.67
CA GLY A 141 11.17 9.40 0.83
C GLY A 141 9.69 9.42 0.41
N ILE A 142 8.96 10.47 0.77
CA ILE A 142 7.57 10.66 0.36
C ILE A 142 7.47 10.80 -1.17
N ILE A 143 8.26 11.68 -1.79
CA ILE A 143 8.27 11.87 -3.24
C ILE A 143 8.65 10.58 -3.96
N ARG A 144 9.65 9.84 -3.46
CA ARG A 144 10.09 8.55 -3.99
C ARG A 144 8.93 7.54 -3.99
N ALA A 145 8.22 7.43 -2.88
CA ALA A 145 7.09 6.53 -2.68
C ALA A 145 5.83 6.92 -3.47
N THR A 146 5.76 8.13 -4.04
CA THR A 146 4.67 8.59 -4.91
C THR A 146 5.07 8.79 -6.37
N THR A 147 6.32 8.52 -6.75
CA THR A 147 6.81 8.73 -8.12
C THR A 147 7.55 7.52 -8.67
N CYS A 148 8.86 7.40 -8.39
CA CYS A 148 9.71 6.39 -8.99
C CYS A 148 9.39 4.98 -8.49
N THR A 149 9.03 4.81 -7.22
CA THR A 149 8.67 3.49 -6.69
C THR A 149 7.38 2.97 -7.33
N PRO A 150 6.23 3.67 -7.29
CA PRO A 150 5.02 3.18 -7.93
C PRO A 150 5.18 3.03 -9.45
N ALA A 151 5.97 3.88 -10.12
CA ALA A 151 6.29 3.70 -11.54
C ALA A 151 7.00 2.37 -11.82
N LYS A 152 7.96 1.98 -10.97
CA LYS A 152 8.65 0.68 -11.06
C LYS A 152 7.70 -0.49 -10.76
N VAL A 153 6.84 -0.33 -9.76
CA VAL A 153 5.84 -1.36 -9.38
C VAL A 153 4.89 -1.69 -10.53
N ILE A 154 4.51 -0.70 -11.34
CA ILE A 154 3.65 -0.90 -12.52
C ILE A 154 4.43 -1.10 -13.83
N GLU A 155 5.74 -1.35 -13.76
CA GLU A 155 6.63 -1.60 -14.91
C GLU A 155 6.69 -0.44 -15.92
N LYS A 156 6.52 0.80 -15.44
CA LYS A 156 6.54 2.04 -16.25
C LYS A 156 7.66 2.98 -15.87
N GLU A 157 8.67 2.53 -15.13
CA GLU A 157 9.81 3.35 -14.72
C GLU A 157 10.63 3.85 -15.91
N LYS A 158 10.50 3.25 -17.10
CA LYS A 158 11.06 3.76 -18.36
C LYS A 158 10.30 4.96 -18.92
N GLU A 159 9.01 5.09 -18.63
CA GLU A 159 8.14 6.15 -19.16
C GLU A 159 7.90 7.29 -18.16
N ILE A 160 7.66 6.99 -16.88
CA ILE A 160 7.18 7.96 -15.87
C ILE A 160 7.97 7.83 -14.54
N GLY A 161 7.65 8.69 -13.57
CA GLY A 161 8.18 8.60 -12.19
C GLY A 161 9.55 9.24 -11.98
N SER A 162 10.11 9.95 -12.95
CA SER A 162 11.34 10.76 -12.76
C SER A 162 11.41 11.92 -13.76
N LEU A 163 12.27 12.89 -13.48
CA LEU A 163 12.53 14.07 -14.34
C LEU A 163 13.73 13.86 -15.29
N LYS A 164 14.05 12.62 -15.65
CA LYS A 164 15.14 12.30 -16.58
C LYS A 164 14.75 12.64 -18.01
N GLU A 165 15.76 12.91 -18.86
CA GLU A 165 15.55 13.05 -20.29
C GLU A 165 14.88 11.79 -20.89
N GLY A 166 14.02 11.98 -21.90
CA GLY A 166 13.26 10.91 -22.54
C GLY A 166 12.01 10.42 -21.79
N LYS A 167 11.72 10.92 -20.59
CA LYS A 167 10.48 10.61 -19.86
C LYS A 167 9.26 11.28 -20.47
N ARG A 168 8.09 10.65 -20.30
CA ARG A 168 6.80 11.22 -20.71
C ARG A 168 6.59 12.54 -19.97
N LYS A 169 6.40 13.61 -20.74
CA LYS A 169 5.96 14.90 -20.21
C LYS A 169 4.49 14.77 -19.84
N TYR A 170 4.13 15.07 -18.61
CA TYR A 170 2.74 15.28 -18.26
C TYR A 170 2.34 16.66 -18.80
N PRO A 171 1.25 16.76 -19.58
CA PRO A 171 0.74 18.08 -19.93
C PRO A 171 0.40 18.80 -18.62
N LEU A 172 0.88 20.02 -18.48
CA LEU A 172 0.31 20.94 -17.49
C LEU A 172 -1.14 21.10 -17.94
N HIS A 173 -2.08 20.51 -17.20
CA HIS A 173 -3.48 20.87 -17.39
C HIS A 173 -3.56 22.36 -17.09
N SER A 174 -3.88 23.16 -18.12
CA SER A 174 -4.19 24.58 -17.92
C SER A 174 -5.30 24.70 -16.87
N PRO A 175 -5.21 25.68 -15.96
CA PRO A 175 -6.15 25.84 -14.86
C PRO A 175 -7.60 26.01 -15.34
#